data_AF-A0A7W3X1D9-F1
#
_entry.id   AF-A0A7W3X1D9-F1
#
_cell.length_a   1.000
_cell.length_b   1.000
_cell.length_c   1.000
_cell.angle_alpha   90.00
_cell.angle_beta   90.00
_cell.angle_gamma   90.00
#
_symmetry.space_group_name_H-M   'P 1'
#
loop_
_entity.id
_entity.type
_entity.pdbx_description
1 polymer ?
#
loop_
_entity_poly.entity_id
_entity_poly.type
_entity_poly.pdbx_seq_one_letter_code
_entity_poly.pdbx_strand_id
1 'polypeptide(L)'
;MRYAPPGLCVNDFALLRDDDGSYAVLHLQGPWTNEFDHLRMETSYGRATSTDLVDWHPQGSAFGTGLPGRFDQQAAWTMHPIRHGAGMAMLYTGVSGLTPGGWPLQSVGLAYSDRTDGTGWRRHGTAPVVEADARWYLTGERMGWRDPFVVRDDESDGWVMVLCAQDASLPLEVSGCVALATSHDLEHWTVHPPLLSPGDVDELECPVLEQLDDGSWLLLGSIGATRGFDAWTAPRLRGPWTRHGPLGPTGAYAPRIVAAPDGSRVVLHTTPRRVGLTDTGAHCRGMLAQPKLLSTPPGEAPRLEWWPGLDAWLDDPADTPALHAVGDVDVSAATTSTPVDITLRADADGPALTVHHDGTRLRITGPSEAPLGETTLAKPPASLRVLTIGEYVEVYADGVFVLTTLCYSGHPTTWTATANGRSRPIP
;
A
#
# COMPACT_ATOMS: atom_id res chain seq x y z
N MET A 1 15.05 -4.61 1.35
CA MET A 1 14.12 -3.71 2.07
C MET A 1 13.21 -2.85 1.18
N ARG A 2 13.55 -2.47 -0.06
CA ARG A 2 12.55 -1.91 -1.02
C ARG A 2 12.62 -2.69 -2.31
N TYR A 3 11.48 -2.85 -2.98
CA TYR A 3 11.43 -3.61 -4.21
C TYR A 3 10.72 -2.87 -5.34
N ALA A 4 11.39 -2.81 -6.49
CA ALA A 4 10.78 -2.67 -7.80
C ALA A 4 11.64 -3.42 -8.81
N PRO A 5 11.08 -3.92 -9.92
CA PRO A 5 11.88 -4.51 -10.98
C PRO A 5 12.87 -3.49 -11.56
N PRO A 6 14.06 -3.92 -12.02
CA PRO A 6 15.02 -3.02 -12.63
C PRO A 6 14.40 -2.19 -13.76
N GLY A 7 14.48 -0.86 -13.65
CA GLY A 7 13.98 0.08 -14.65
C GLY A 7 12.46 0.29 -14.67
N LEU A 8 11.70 -0.33 -13.76
CA LEU A 8 10.25 -0.22 -13.66
C LEU A 8 9.81 0.28 -12.28
N CYS A 9 8.63 0.86 -12.21
CA CYS A 9 7.93 1.14 -10.96
C CYS A 9 6.94 0.02 -10.65
N VAL A 10 6.67 -0.17 -9.36
CA VAL A 10 5.59 -0.99 -8.83
C VAL A 10 4.41 -0.09 -8.49
N ASN A 11 3.21 -0.55 -8.83
CA ASN A 11 1.95 0.02 -8.35
C ASN A 11 1.23 -1.05 -7.52
N ASP A 12 -0.09 -1.15 -7.63
CA ASP A 12 -0.89 -2.12 -6.92
C ASP A 12 -0.38 -3.54 -7.15
N PHE A 13 -0.48 -4.33 -6.09
CA PHE A 13 0.11 -5.65 -6.05
C PHE A 13 -0.78 -6.60 -5.26
N ALA A 14 -0.42 -7.87 -5.30
CA ALA A 14 -0.97 -8.93 -4.49
C ALA A 14 0.16 -9.79 -3.94
N LEU A 15 -0.02 -10.29 -2.72
CA LEU A 15 0.92 -11.18 -2.06
C LEU A 15 0.35 -12.58 -2.06
N LEU A 16 1.23 -13.55 -2.30
CA LEU A 16 0.93 -14.96 -2.20
C LEU A 16 1.94 -15.59 -1.26
N ARG A 17 1.48 -16.58 -0.50
CA ARG A 17 2.34 -17.47 0.27
C ARG A 17 2.20 -18.88 -0.31
N ASP A 18 3.32 -19.45 -0.72
CA ASP A 18 3.40 -20.80 -1.23
C ASP A 18 3.47 -21.82 -0.08
N ASP A 19 3.23 -23.10 -0.39
CA ASP A 19 3.16 -24.18 0.60
C ASP A 19 4.53 -24.49 1.23
N ASP A 20 5.61 -24.16 0.53
CA ASP A 20 6.98 -24.24 1.05
C ASP A 20 7.36 -23.07 1.97
N GLY A 21 6.43 -22.13 2.20
CA GLY A 21 6.61 -20.96 3.03
C GLY A 21 7.23 -19.76 2.32
N SER A 22 7.60 -19.89 1.04
CA SER A 22 8.05 -18.77 0.22
C SER A 22 6.90 -17.82 -0.13
N TYR A 23 7.27 -16.62 -0.54
CA TYR A 23 6.36 -15.56 -0.92
C TYR A 23 6.52 -15.24 -2.39
N ALA A 24 5.41 -14.93 -3.05
CA ALA A 24 5.40 -14.29 -4.35
C ALA A 24 4.64 -12.96 -4.26
N VAL A 25 5.10 -11.98 -5.00
CA VAL A 25 4.36 -10.74 -5.26
C VAL A 25 4.00 -10.70 -6.74
N LEU A 26 2.72 -10.53 -7.05
CA LEU A 26 2.26 -10.11 -8.37
C LEU A 26 2.00 -8.62 -8.32
N HIS A 27 2.47 -7.86 -9.30
CA HIS A 27 2.31 -6.42 -9.25
C HIS A 27 2.10 -5.81 -10.62
N LEU A 28 1.30 -4.75 -10.65
CA LEU A 28 1.27 -3.83 -11.78
C LEU A 28 2.63 -3.14 -11.87
N GLN A 29 3.12 -3.00 -13.10
CA GLN A 29 4.42 -2.40 -13.35
C GLN A 29 4.36 -1.49 -14.58
N GLY A 30 5.22 -0.47 -14.58
CA GLY A 30 5.33 0.43 -15.70
C GLY A 30 6.62 1.25 -15.67
N PRO A 31 6.93 2.00 -16.73
CA PRO A 31 8.14 2.78 -16.82
C PRO A 31 8.12 3.98 -15.87
N TRP A 32 9.30 4.53 -15.60
CA TRP A 32 9.46 5.75 -14.81
C TRP A 32 9.17 6.95 -15.70
N THR A 33 7.97 7.52 -15.59
CA THR A 33 7.55 8.67 -16.41
C THR A 33 6.69 9.65 -15.61
N ASN A 34 6.71 10.92 -16.02
CA ASN A 34 5.81 11.97 -15.55
C ASN A 34 4.40 11.86 -16.16
N GLU A 35 4.31 11.36 -17.39
CA GLU A 35 3.06 11.18 -18.14
C GLU A 35 2.68 9.70 -18.10
N PHE A 36 2.21 9.24 -16.93
CA PHE A 36 1.82 7.85 -16.74
C PHE A 36 0.40 7.62 -17.28
N ASP A 37 0.32 7.04 -18.47
CA ASP A 37 -0.95 6.56 -19.04
C ASP A 37 -1.23 5.14 -18.54
N HIS A 38 -1.94 5.04 -17.41
CA HIS A 38 -2.31 3.77 -16.79
C HIS A 38 -3.09 2.83 -17.72
N LEU A 39 -3.79 3.34 -18.75
CA LEU A 39 -4.53 2.54 -19.72
C LEU A 39 -3.63 1.88 -20.76
N ARG A 40 -2.41 2.41 -20.97
CA ARG A 40 -1.45 1.91 -21.96
C ARG A 40 -0.20 1.31 -21.33
N MET A 41 0.10 1.67 -20.09
CA MET A 41 1.31 1.26 -19.39
C MET A 41 1.08 0.10 -18.41
N GLU A 42 -0.13 -0.08 -17.87
CA GLU A 42 -0.47 -1.22 -17.01
C GLU A 42 -1.05 -2.39 -17.82
N THR A 43 -0.16 -3.06 -18.55
CA THR A 43 -0.55 -4.12 -19.49
C THR A 43 -0.11 -5.52 -19.06
N SER A 44 0.65 -5.63 -17.96
CA SER A 44 1.13 -6.90 -17.44
C SER A 44 1.36 -6.89 -15.94
N TYR A 45 1.30 -8.08 -15.34
CA TYR A 45 1.68 -8.33 -13.96
C TYR A 45 3.11 -8.83 -13.95
N GLY A 46 4.00 -8.06 -13.33
CA GLY A 46 5.31 -8.54 -12.93
C GLY A 46 5.22 -9.50 -11.75
N ARG A 47 6.25 -10.32 -11.58
CA ARG A 47 6.38 -11.26 -10.46
C ARG A 47 7.76 -11.15 -9.83
N ALA A 48 7.80 -11.21 -8.50
CA ALA A 48 9.01 -11.49 -7.74
C ALA A 48 8.73 -12.48 -6.62
N THR A 49 9.80 -13.11 -6.12
CA THR A 49 9.75 -14.08 -5.01
C THR A 49 10.66 -13.67 -3.88
N SER A 50 10.31 -14.05 -2.66
CA SER A 50 11.09 -13.79 -1.44
C SER A 50 10.86 -14.93 -0.45
N THR A 51 11.80 -15.16 0.47
CA THR A 51 11.61 -16.09 1.59
C THR A 51 11.25 -15.37 2.89
N ASP A 52 11.29 -14.04 2.89
CA ASP A 52 11.25 -13.24 4.12
C ASP A 52 10.50 -11.90 4.00
N LEU A 53 9.88 -11.63 2.84
CA LEU A 53 9.18 -10.39 2.50
C LEU A 53 10.07 -9.15 2.33
N VAL A 54 11.40 -9.31 2.39
CA VAL A 54 12.37 -8.21 2.35
C VAL A 54 13.28 -8.32 1.13
N ASP A 55 13.81 -9.51 0.85
CA ASP A 55 14.69 -9.80 -0.29
C ASP A 55 13.91 -10.35 -1.48
N TRP A 56 13.55 -9.44 -2.38
CA TRP A 56 12.70 -9.75 -3.52
C TRP A 56 13.51 -9.98 -4.79
N HIS A 57 13.31 -11.14 -5.41
CA HIS A 57 13.98 -11.58 -6.63
C HIS A 57 13.02 -11.50 -7.82
N PRO A 58 13.22 -10.58 -8.79
CA PRO A 58 12.39 -10.49 -9.99
C PRO A 58 12.41 -11.77 -10.82
N GLN A 59 11.24 -12.23 -11.26
CA GLN A 59 11.05 -13.47 -12.04
C GLN A 59 10.46 -13.22 -13.46
N GLY A 60 10.08 -11.98 -13.77
CA GLY A 60 9.47 -11.61 -15.06
C GLY A 60 7.94 -11.49 -15.00
N SER A 61 7.29 -11.38 -16.16
CA SER A 61 5.82 -11.23 -16.23
C SER A 61 5.09 -12.56 -16.02
N ALA A 62 3.98 -12.53 -15.27
CA ALA A 62 3.15 -13.70 -14.96
C ALA A 62 1.78 -13.70 -15.68
N PHE A 63 1.27 -12.52 -16.02
CA PHE A 63 -0.02 -12.32 -16.68
C PHE A 63 -0.04 -10.97 -17.41
N GLY A 64 -1.00 -10.73 -18.28
CA GLY A 64 -1.13 -9.45 -19.00
C GLY A 64 -2.41 -9.37 -19.80
N THR A 65 -2.55 -8.40 -20.71
CA THR A 65 -3.81 -8.11 -21.43
C THR A 65 -4.34 -9.26 -22.29
N GLY A 66 -5.65 -9.20 -22.53
CA GLY A 66 -6.36 -10.14 -23.38
C GLY A 66 -6.09 -9.93 -24.86
N LEU A 67 -6.43 -10.94 -25.66
CA LEU A 67 -6.51 -10.79 -27.12
C LEU A 67 -7.66 -9.84 -27.51
N PRO A 68 -7.60 -9.23 -28.71
CA PRO A 68 -8.69 -8.40 -29.22
C PRO A 68 -10.06 -9.10 -29.14
N GLY A 69 -11.08 -8.35 -28.74
CA GLY A 69 -12.45 -8.81 -28.51
C GLY A 69 -12.73 -9.30 -27.09
N ARG A 70 -11.73 -9.34 -26.19
CA ARG A 70 -11.92 -9.71 -24.78
C ARG A 70 -12.18 -8.49 -23.90
N PHE A 71 -12.82 -8.70 -22.75
CA PHE A 71 -13.12 -7.65 -21.78
C PHE A 71 -11.89 -7.00 -21.14
N ASP A 72 -10.72 -7.64 -21.23
CA ASP A 72 -9.43 -7.18 -20.69
C ASP A 72 -8.41 -6.87 -21.80
N GLN A 73 -8.90 -6.54 -23.00
CA GLN A 73 -8.04 -6.28 -24.16
C GLN A 73 -7.22 -4.98 -24.05
N GLN A 74 -7.74 -3.96 -23.35
CA GLN A 74 -7.11 -2.65 -23.27
C GLN A 74 -6.06 -2.61 -22.16
N ALA A 75 -6.44 -3.06 -20.96
CA ALA A 75 -5.56 -3.12 -19.80
C ALA A 75 -6.00 -4.25 -18.85
N ALA A 76 -5.06 -4.70 -18.02
CA ALA A 76 -5.30 -5.60 -16.91
C ALA A 76 -4.78 -4.91 -15.64
N TRP A 77 -5.68 -4.55 -14.74
CA TRP A 77 -5.37 -3.82 -13.51
C TRP A 77 -5.44 -4.74 -12.29
N THR A 78 -5.56 -4.16 -11.11
CA THR A 78 -5.33 -4.82 -9.82
C THR A 78 -6.07 -6.14 -9.69
N MET A 79 -5.36 -7.08 -9.05
CA MET A 79 -5.70 -8.48 -8.95
C MET A 79 -5.73 -8.95 -7.50
N HIS A 80 -6.46 -10.03 -7.24
CA HIS A 80 -6.43 -10.75 -5.99
C HIS A 80 -6.43 -12.27 -6.25
N PRO A 81 -5.25 -12.90 -6.17
CA PRO A 81 -5.10 -14.34 -6.24
C PRO A 81 -5.42 -14.98 -4.89
N ILE A 82 -6.19 -16.08 -4.92
CA ILE A 82 -6.62 -16.86 -3.76
C ILE A 82 -6.41 -18.35 -4.01
N ARG A 83 -6.24 -19.10 -2.92
CA ARG A 83 -6.20 -20.57 -2.98
C ARG A 83 -7.55 -21.11 -3.44
N HIS A 84 -7.53 -22.02 -4.40
CA HIS A 84 -8.72 -22.68 -4.91
C HIS A 84 -8.41 -24.11 -5.34
N GLY A 85 -9.02 -25.09 -4.66
CA GLY A 85 -8.75 -26.50 -4.92
C GLY A 85 -7.28 -26.84 -4.69
N ALA A 86 -6.66 -27.55 -5.63
CA ALA A 86 -5.22 -27.86 -5.59
C ALA A 86 -4.32 -26.73 -6.12
N GLY A 87 -4.91 -25.64 -6.64
CA GLY A 87 -4.19 -24.53 -7.24
C GLY A 87 -4.74 -23.19 -6.77
N MET A 88 -4.89 -22.27 -7.72
CA MET A 88 -5.24 -20.88 -7.45
C MET A 88 -6.33 -20.37 -8.39
N ALA A 89 -7.12 -19.43 -7.90
CA ALA A 89 -7.96 -18.55 -8.70
C ALA A 89 -7.50 -17.11 -8.52
N MET A 90 -7.66 -16.26 -9.53
CA MET A 90 -7.35 -14.84 -9.46
C MET A 90 -8.49 -14.06 -10.07
N LEU A 91 -9.09 -13.20 -9.25
CA LEU A 91 -10.01 -12.18 -9.72
C LEU A 91 -9.19 -10.94 -10.04
N TYR A 92 -9.50 -10.28 -11.14
CA TYR A 92 -8.74 -9.12 -11.59
C TYR A 92 -9.60 -8.16 -12.38
N THR A 93 -9.15 -6.90 -12.47
CA THR A 93 -9.87 -5.90 -13.24
C THR A 93 -9.43 -5.92 -14.71
N GLY A 94 -10.39 -6.08 -15.62
CA GLY A 94 -10.18 -5.91 -17.06
C GLY A 94 -10.74 -4.58 -17.55
N VAL A 95 -10.00 -3.93 -18.45
CA VAL A 95 -10.49 -2.77 -19.21
C VAL A 95 -10.76 -3.20 -20.65
N SER A 96 -12.00 -3.02 -21.09
CA SER A 96 -12.42 -3.46 -22.43
C SER A 96 -12.19 -2.39 -23.49
N GLY A 97 -12.19 -1.12 -23.07
CA GLY A 97 -12.04 0.04 -23.94
C GLY A 97 -12.37 1.30 -23.18
N LEU A 98 -12.67 2.36 -23.92
CA LEU A 98 -13.01 3.68 -23.36
C LEU A 98 -14.43 4.09 -23.74
N THR A 99 -15.06 4.86 -22.87
CA THR A 99 -16.28 5.61 -23.19
C THR A 99 -15.99 6.69 -24.24
N PRO A 100 -17.01 7.32 -24.84
CA PRO A 100 -16.82 8.49 -25.70
C PRO A 100 -16.08 9.65 -25.01
N GLY A 101 -16.26 9.81 -23.70
CA GLY A 101 -15.52 10.77 -22.87
C GLY A 101 -14.08 10.36 -22.53
N GLY A 102 -13.63 9.18 -22.97
CA GLY A 102 -12.26 8.69 -22.76
C GLY A 102 -12.04 7.95 -21.43
N TRP A 103 -13.11 7.56 -20.72
CA TRP A 103 -13.02 6.87 -19.43
C TRP A 103 -12.99 5.35 -19.59
N PRO A 104 -12.24 4.62 -18.75
CA PRO A 104 -12.12 3.16 -18.83
C PRO A 104 -13.42 2.44 -18.50
N LEU A 105 -13.81 1.51 -19.38
CA LEU A 105 -14.88 0.55 -19.13
C LEU A 105 -14.34 -0.65 -18.36
N GLN A 106 -14.67 -0.72 -17.07
CA GLN A 106 -14.10 -1.66 -16.10
C GLN A 106 -15.06 -2.81 -15.80
N SER A 107 -14.51 -4.01 -15.66
CA SER A 107 -15.23 -5.22 -15.26
C SER A 107 -14.30 -6.23 -14.59
N VAL A 108 -14.85 -7.20 -13.86
CA VAL A 108 -14.05 -8.20 -13.15
C VAL A 108 -13.94 -9.48 -13.96
N GLY A 109 -12.69 -9.92 -14.15
CA GLY A 109 -12.30 -11.17 -14.76
C GLY A 109 -11.92 -12.25 -13.76
N LEU A 110 -11.83 -13.49 -14.26
CA LEU A 110 -11.36 -14.65 -13.51
C LEU A 110 -10.29 -15.41 -14.31
N ALA A 111 -9.24 -15.81 -13.62
CA ALA A 111 -8.21 -16.72 -14.13
C ALA A 111 -7.91 -17.82 -13.11
N TYR A 112 -7.49 -18.98 -13.59
CA TYR A 112 -7.09 -20.13 -12.77
C TYR A 112 -5.65 -20.51 -13.03
N SER A 113 -5.01 -21.07 -12.02
CA SER A 113 -3.72 -21.75 -12.16
C SER A 113 -3.77 -23.10 -11.47
N ASP A 114 -3.12 -24.10 -12.07
CA ASP A 114 -2.83 -25.40 -11.43
C ASP A 114 -1.61 -25.33 -10.50
N ARG A 115 -1.01 -24.14 -10.34
CA ARG A 115 0.15 -23.84 -9.50
C ARG A 115 -0.20 -22.86 -8.39
N THR A 116 0.67 -22.83 -7.40
CA THR A 116 0.55 -22.05 -6.16
C THR A 116 1.59 -20.91 -6.09
N ASP A 117 2.60 -20.97 -6.95
CA ASP A 117 3.73 -20.03 -7.05
C ASP A 117 3.40 -18.69 -7.73
N GLY A 118 2.13 -18.45 -8.07
CA GLY A 118 1.65 -17.25 -8.78
C GLY A 118 1.95 -17.24 -10.29
N THR A 119 2.25 -18.39 -10.90
CA THR A 119 2.46 -18.52 -12.36
C THR A 119 1.37 -19.37 -13.03
N GLY A 120 1.41 -19.52 -14.35
CA GLY A 120 0.58 -20.50 -15.06
C GLY A 120 -0.90 -20.11 -15.28
N TRP A 121 -1.23 -18.82 -15.12
CA TRP A 121 -2.58 -18.31 -15.21
C TRP A 121 -3.25 -18.56 -16.56
N ARG A 122 -4.45 -19.17 -16.53
CA ARG A 122 -5.36 -19.37 -17.66
C ARG A 122 -6.64 -18.62 -17.38
N ARG A 123 -7.05 -17.71 -18.26
CA ARG A 123 -8.34 -17.03 -18.14
C ARG A 123 -9.49 -18.04 -18.16
N HIS A 124 -10.48 -17.81 -17.32
CA HIS A 124 -11.71 -18.59 -17.30
C HIS A 124 -12.50 -18.45 -18.62
N GLY A 125 -12.64 -17.22 -19.13
CA GLY A 125 -13.41 -16.93 -20.33
C GLY A 125 -12.97 -15.67 -21.08
N THR A 126 -13.76 -15.30 -22.09
CA THR A 126 -13.57 -14.05 -22.88
C THR A 126 -14.44 -12.89 -22.42
N ALA A 127 -15.46 -13.18 -21.60
CA ALA A 127 -16.37 -12.22 -20.97
C ALA A 127 -15.98 -12.05 -19.49
N PRO A 128 -16.34 -10.92 -18.86
CA PRO A 128 -16.14 -10.76 -17.42
C PRO A 128 -17.08 -11.69 -16.64
N VAL A 129 -16.72 -12.01 -15.40
CA VAL A 129 -17.58 -12.75 -14.46
C VAL A 129 -18.48 -11.81 -13.65
N VAL A 130 -18.10 -10.53 -13.50
CA VAL A 130 -18.91 -9.52 -12.80
C VAL A 130 -18.79 -8.16 -13.47
N GLU A 131 -19.94 -7.50 -13.67
CA GLU A 131 -20.05 -6.11 -14.10
C GLU A 131 -20.79 -5.28 -13.04
N ALA A 132 -20.59 -3.96 -13.06
CA ALA A 132 -21.29 -3.04 -12.17
C ALA A 132 -22.81 -3.08 -12.41
N ASP A 133 -23.59 -3.15 -11.34
CA ASP A 133 -25.05 -3.05 -11.40
C ASP A 133 -25.51 -1.60 -11.24
N ALA A 134 -26.09 -1.04 -12.30
CA ALA A 134 -26.55 0.35 -12.36
C ALA A 134 -27.66 0.69 -11.34
N ARG A 135 -28.27 -0.29 -10.67
CA ARG A 135 -29.17 -0.06 -9.54
C ARG A 135 -28.45 0.56 -8.34
N TRP A 136 -27.18 0.25 -8.16
CA TRP A 136 -26.40 0.59 -6.96
C TRP A 136 -25.16 1.42 -7.27
N TYR A 137 -24.55 1.23 -8.44
CA TYR A 137 -23.24 1.79 -8.75
C TYR A 137 -23.24 2.60 -10.04
N LEU A 138 -22.36 3.61 -10.11
CA LEU A 138 -22.16 4.39 -11.32
C LEU A 138 -21.60 3.49 -12.44
N THR A 139 -22.16 3.59 -13.64
CA THR A 139 -21.72 2.84 -14.82
C THR A 139 -21.37 3.75 -16.00
N GLY A 140 -20.35 3.39 -16.78
CA GLY A 140 -19.94 4.15 -17.96
C GLY A 140 -18.97 5.28 -17.62
N GLU A 141 -19.35 6.53 -17.90
CA GLU A 141 -18.48 7.68 -17.70
C GLU A 141 -18.06 7.81 -16.23
N ARG A 142 -16.75 7.95 -16.00
CA ARG A 142 -16.14 8.08 -14.66
C ARG A 142 -16.40 6.89 -13.71
N MET A 143 -16.84 5.73 -14.21
CA MET A 143 -17.15 4.57 -13.37
C MET A 143 -15.94 4.09 -12.55
N GLY A 144 -16.22 3.54 -11.39
CA GLY A 144 -15.33 2.76 -10.55
C GLY A 144 -15.92 1.37 -10.45
N TRP A 145 -15.19 0.37 -10.94
CA TRP A 145 -15.53 -1.04 -10.76
C TRP A 145 -14.26 -1.88 -10.89
N ARG A 146 -13.37 -1.75 -9.90
CA ARG A 146 -12.00 -2.27 -9.97
C ARG A 146 -11.49 -2.75 -8.62
N ASP A 147 -10.30 -3.36 -8.65
CA ASP A 147 -9.55 -3.82 -7.49
C ASP A 147 -10.31 -4.89 -6.67
N PRO A 148 -10.74 -6.00 -7.30
CA PRO A 148 -11.46 -7.04 -6.60
C PRO A 148 -10.61 -7.66 -5.48
N PHE A 149 -11.21 -7.83 -4.31
CA PHE A 149 -10.63 -8.53 -3.17
C PHE A 149 -11.65 -9.56 -2.67
N VAL A 150 -11.24 -10.82 -2.61
CA VAL A 150 -12.15 -11.96 -2.42
C VAL A 150 -11.77 -12.73 -1.17
N VAL A 151 -12.75 -12.98 -0.30
CA VAL A 151 -12.61 -13.77 0.92
C VAL A 151 -13.73 -14.81 0.99
N ARG A 152 -13.58 -15.77 1.91
CA ARG A 152 -14.70 -16.65 2.27
C ARG A 152 -15.77 -15.84 3.00
N ASP A 153 -17.03 -16.15 2.69
CA ASP A 153 -18.16 -15.56 3.39
C ASP A 153 -18.18 -16.04 4.85
N ASP A 154 -18.53 -15.16 5.79
CA ASP A 154 -18.67 -15.51 7.21
C ASP A 154 -20.08 -16.00 7.57
N GLU A 155 -21.02 -15.91 6.64
CA GLU A 155 -22.40 -16.35 6.82
C GLU A 155 -22.79 -17.54 5.91
N SER A 156 -21.90 -17.98 5.00
CA SER A 156 -22.17 -19.07 4.07
C SER A 156 -20.90 -19.83 3.64
N ASP A 157 -21.07 -20.96 2.97
CA ASP A 157 -19.95 -21.69 2.35
C ASP A 157 -19.42 -21.03 1.06
N GLY A 158 -19.96 -19.86 0.69
CA GLY A 158 -19.58 -19.14 -0.52
C GLY A 158 -18.39 -18.19 -0.34
N TRP A 159 -18.38 -17.22 -1.24
CA TRP A 159 -17.36 -16.19 -1.41
C TRP A 159 -18.01 -14.82 -1.36
N VAL A 160 -17.27 -13.89 -0.75
CA VAL A 160 -17.57 -12.46 -0.81
C VAL A 160 -16.45 -11.78 -1.58
N MET A 161 -16.84 -10.89 -2.49
CA MET A 161 -15.94 -9.98 -3.16
C MET A 161 -16.30 -8.55 -2.79
N VAL A 162 -15.27 -7.78 -2.43
CA VAL A 162 -15.32 -6.33 -2.33
C VAL A 162 -14.47 -5.70 -3.42
N LEU A 163 -14.83 -4.48 -3.83
CA LEU A 163 -14.14 -3.78 -4.92
C LEU A 163 -14.38 -2.27 -4.81
N CYS A 164 -13.46 -1.50 -5.39
CA CYS A 164 -13.60 -0.06 -5.54
C CYS A 164 -14.79 0.25 -6.48
N ALA A 165 -15.72 1.07 -6.00
CA ALA A 165 -16.83 1.54 -6.81
C ALA A 165 -17.27 2.96 -6.46
N GLN A 166 -18.26 3.46 -7.19
CA GLN A 166 -18.98 4.68 -6.84
C GLN A 166 -20.46 4.39 -6.62
N ASP A 167 -21.00 4.90 -5.52
CA ASP A 167 -22.41 4.84 -5.15
C ASP A 167 -23.24 5.71 -6.11
N ALA A 168 -24.16 5.09 -6.85
CA ALA A 168 -24.99 5.78 -7.83
C ALA A 168 -25.95 6.82 -7.21
N SER A 169 -26.17 6.77 -5.90
CA SER A 169 -27.07 7.68 -5.19
C SER A 169 -26.42 8.97 -4.72
N LEU A 170 -25.08 9.09 -4.83
CA LEU A 170 -24.31 10.23 -4.33
C LEU A 170 -23.67 11.05 -5.45
N PRO A 171 -23.37 12.35 -5.22
CA PRO A 171 -22.54 13.14 -6.12
C PRO A 171 -21.15 12.52 -6.27
N LEU A 172 -20.58 12.64 -7.46
CA LEU A 172 -19.38 11.90 -7.84
C LEU A 172 -18.17 12.20 -6.93
N GLU A 173 -18.04 13.45 -6.49
CA GLU A 173 -16.95 13.92 -5.63
C GLU A 173 -16.94 13.28 -4.23
N VAL A 174 -18.04 12.63 -3.84
CA VAL A 174 -18.22 12.00 -2.53
C VAL A 174 -18.84 10.60 -2.64
N SER A 175 -18.85 10.03 -3.85
CA SER A 175 -19.52 8.76 -4.14
C SER A 175 -18.65 7.53 -3.94
N GLY A 176 -17.36 7.68 -3.63
CA GLY A 176 -16.44 6.58 -3.45
C GLY A 176 -16.94 5.60 -2.40
N CYS A 177 -17.09 4.34 -2.79
CA CYS A 177 -17.65 3.29 -1.94
C CYS A 177 -16.92 1.96 -2.14
N VAL A 178 -17.11 1.05 -1.19
CA VAL A 178 -16.71 -0.36 -1.31
C VAL A 178 -17.94 -1.16 -1.71
N ALA A 179 -17.93 -1.68 -2.93
CA ALA A 179 -18.99 -2.52 -3.45
C ALA A 179 -18.98 -3.93 -2.82
N LEU A 180 -20.11 -4.63 -2.94
CA LEU A 180 -20.29 -5.99 -2.44
C LEU A 180 -20.86 -6.90 -3.52
N ALA A 181 -20.25 -8.07 -3.70
CA ALA A 181 -20.80 -9.18 -4.48
C ALA A 181 -20.59 -10.51 -3.76
N THR A 182 -21.49 -11.47 -3.97
CA THR A 182 -21.38 -12.83 -3.41
C THR A 182 -21.46 -13.90 -4.50
N SER A 183 -20.75 -15.01 -4.32
CA SER A 183 -20.77 -16.15 -5.24
C SER A 183 -20.62 -17.48 -4.50
N HIS A 184 -21.15 -18.56 -5.07
CA HIS A 184 -20.91 -19.92 -4.57
C HIS A 184 -19.73 -20.61 -5.25
N ASP A 185 -19.31 -20.15 -6.43
CA ASP A 185 -18.39 -20.86 -7.32
C ASP A 185 -17.30 -19.97 -7.95
N LEU A 186 -17.28 -18.68 -7.62
CA LEU A 186 -16.41 -17.62 -8.20
C LEU A 186 -16.70 -17.25 -9.65
N GLU A 187 -17.61 -17.97 -10.32
CA GLU A 187 -17.96 -17.74 -11.73
C GLU A 187 -19.26 -16.93 -11.83
N HIS A 188 -20.23 -17.22 -10.97
CA HIS A 188 -21.54 -16.58 -10.97
C HIS A 188 -21.70 -15.70 -9.72
N TRP A 189 -21.78 -14.38 -9.92
CA TRP A 189 -21.84 -13.40 -8.84
C TRP A 189 -23.18 -12.70 -8.77
N THR A 190 -23.65 -12.45 -7.55
CA THR A 190 -24.77 -11.57 -7.25
C THR A 190 -24.23 -10.25 -6.69
N VAL A 191 -24.50 -9.15 -7.38
CA VAL A 191 -24.11 -7.79 -6.95
C VAL A 191 -25.15 -7.24 -5.97
N HIS A 192 -24.68 -6.67 -4.87
CA HIS A 192 -25.48 -6.12 -3.77
C HIS A 192 -25.27 -4.60 -3.65
N PRO A 193 -26.07 -3.88 -2.83
CA PRO A 193 -25.75 -2.51 -2.42
C PRO A 193 -24.35 -2.39 -1.79
N PRO A 194 -23.77 -1.18 -1.73
CA PRO A 194 -22.43 -0.97 -1.17
C PRO A 194 -22.27 -1.57 0.22
N LEU A 195 -21.13 -2.21 0.48
CA LEU A 195 -20.74 -2.65 1.82
C LEU A 195 -20.46 -1.46 2.72
N LEU A 196 -19.83 -0.42 2.15
CA LEU A 196 -19.44 0.81 2.82
C LEU A 196 -19.58 1.97 1.83
N SER A 197 -20.34 3.00 2.18
CA SER A 197 -20.49 4.24 1.41
C SER A 197 -20.45 5.42 2.39
N PRO A 198 -19.25 5.99 2.65
CA PRO A 198 -19.07 7.00 3.70
C PRO A 198 -19.57 8.39 3.32
N GLY A 199 -19.70 8.69 2.02
CA GLY A 199 -20.24 9.97 1.55
C GLY A 199 -19.31 11.17 1.70
N ASP A 200 -18.00 10.95 1.83
CA ASP A 200 -17.00 12.00 2.06
C ASP A 200 -15.67 11.80 1.29
N VAL A 201 -15.60 10.80 0.41
CA VAL A 201 -14.45 10.51 -0.45
C VAL A 201 -14.91 10.23 -1.88
N ASP A 202 -14.07 10.56 -2.86
CA ASP A 202 -14.34 10.33 -4.28
C ASP A 202 -14.11 8.88 -4.69
N GLU A 203 -13.12 8.22 -4.09
CA GLU A 203 -12.77 6.82 -4.35
C GLU A 203 -12.26 6.07 -3.11
N LEU A 204 -12.53 4.77 -3.05
CA LEU A 204 -11.95 3.81 -2.10
C LEU A 204 -11.29 2.67 -2.88
N GLU A 205 -10.03 2.88 -3.25
CA GLU A 205 -9.25 1.96 -4.08
C GLU A 205 -8.61 0.83 -3.26
N CYS A 206 -8.24 -0.26 -3.93
CA CYS A 206 -7.50 -1.37 -3.33
C CYS A 206 -8.09 -1.86 -1.98
N PRO A 207 -9.40 -2.16 -1.88
CA PRO A 207 -9.97 -2.64 -0.64
C PRO A 207 -9.30 -3.95 -0.21
N VAL A 208 -9.07 -4.11 1.10
CA VAL A 208 -8.53 -5.34 1.70
C VAL A 208 -9.42 -5.74 2.86
N LEU A 209 -9.95 -6.95 2.83
CA LEU A 209 -10.65 -7.56 3.98
C LEU A 209 -9.71 -8.53 4.70
N GLU A 210 -9.65 -8.43 6.02
CA GLU A 210 -8.91 -9.36 6.88
C GLU A 210 -9.77 -9.73 8.09
N GLN A 211 -9.82 -11.02 8.40
CA GLN A 211 -10.44 -11.49 9.65
C GLN A 211 -9.39 -11.47 10.77
N LEU A 212 -9.69 -10.74 11.84
CA LEU A 212 -8.85 -10.62 13.03
C LEU A 212 -8.98 -11.85 13.94
N ASP A 213 -8.06 -12.00 14.89
CA ASP A 213 -8.00 -13.17 15.78
C ASP A 213 -9.23 -13.33 16.68
N ASP A 214 -9.93 -12.24 16.97
CA ASP A 214 -11.18 -12.25 17.73
C ASP A 214 -12.43 -12.55 16.88
N GLY A 215 -12.23 -12.83 15.58
CA GLY A 215 -13.28 -13.10 14.60
C GLY A 215 -13.93 -11.87 13.99
N SER A 216 -13.57 -10.66 14.45
CA SER A 216 -14.00 -9.41 13.83
C SER A 216 -13.27 -9.18 12.50
N TRP A 217 -13.71 -8.18 11.74
CA TRP A 217 -13.21 -7.86 10.42
C TRP A 217 -12.53 -6.50 10.40
N LEU A 218 -11.41 -6.44 9.69
CA LEU A 218 -10.70 -5.24 9.30
C LEU A 218 -10.92 -5.01 7.79
N LEU A 219 -11.23 -3.78 7.42
CA LEU A 219 -11.23 -3.30 6.05
C LEU A 219 -10.18 -2.19 5.93
N LEU A 220 -9.30 -2.30 4.95
CA LEU A 220 -8.43 -1.21 4.51
C LEU A 220 -8.91 -0.68 3.16
N GLY A 221 -8.83 0.62 2.94
CA GLY A 221 -9.18 1.26 1.67
C GLY A 221 -8.28 2.45 1.38
N SER A 222 -7.73 2.50 0.18
CA SER A 222 -6.85 3.58 -0.28
C SER A 222 -7.67 4.78 -0.76
N ILE A 223 -7.24 5.99 -0.38
CA ILE A 223 -7.92 7.24 -0.72
C ILE A 223 -6.95 8.09 -1.54
N GLY A 224 -7.25 8.28 -2.83
CA GLY A 224 -6.37 8.98 -3.77
C GLY A 224 -6.07 10.42 -3.34
N ALA A 225 -7.08 11.14 -2.83
CA ALA A 225 -6.97 12.53 -2.39
C ALA A 225 -5.95 12.73 -1.25
N THR A 226 -5.86 11.78 -0.31
CA THR A 226 -4.93 11.85 0.83
C THR A 226 -3.63 11.08 0.58
N ARG A 227 -3.55 10.32 -0.52
CA ARG A 227 -2.44 9.39 -0.83
C ARG A 227 -2.10 8.51 0.37
N GLY A 228 -3.14 8.03 1.04
CA GLY A 228 -3.08 7.18 2.22
C GLY A 228 -4.10 6.06 2.12
N PHE A 229 -4.18 5.25 3.16
CA PHE A 229 -5.28 4.29 3.32
C PHE A 229 -5.81 4.33 4.74
N ASP A 230 -7.12 4.23 4.83
CA ASP A 230 -7.88 4.25 6.07
C ASP A 230 -8.23 2.83 6.52
N ALA A 231 -8.53 2.69 7.80
CA ALA A 231 -8.96 1.44 8.41
C ALA A 231 -10.40 1.55 8.95
N TRP A 232 -11.15 0.47 8.79
CA TRP A 232 -12.45 0.26 9.40
C TRP A 232 -12.50 -1.11 10.07
N THR A 233 -13.25 -1.22 11.18
CA THR A 233 -13.52 -2.52 11.81
C THR A 233 -15.01 -2.81 11.90
N ALA A 234 -15.37 -4.08 11.84
CA ALA A 234 -16.74 -4.54 12.04
C ALA A 234 -16.79 -5.87 12.80
N PRO A 235 -17.83 -6.14 13.60
CA PRO A 235 -17.98 -7.44 14.28
C PRO A 235 -18.27 -8.60 13.31
N ARG A 236 -18.71 -8.31 12.08
CA ARG A 236 -19.00 -9.25 10.99
C ARG A 236 -18.68 -8.58 9.65
N LEU A 237 -18.50 -9.37 8.60
CA LEU A 237 -18.12 -8.87 7.27
C LEU A 237 -19.11 -7.81 6.79
N ARG A 238 -20.42 -8.08 6.94
CA ARG A 238 -21.50 -7.18 6.50
C ARG A 238 -21.71 -5.96 7.42
N GLY A 239 -20.81 -5.72 8.38
CA GLY A 239 -20.86 -4.57 9.27
C GLY A 239 -21.59 -4.82 10.60
N PRO A 240 -21.94 -3.75 11.33
CA PRO A 240 -21.68 -2.34 10.98
C PRO A 240 -20.20 -1.99 11.03
N TRP A 241 -19.74 -1.20 10.06
CA TRP A 241 -18.35 -0.76 9.94
C TRP A 241 -18.10 0.54 10.71
N THR A 242 -17.03 0.57 11.50
CA THR A 242 -16.56 1.74 12.26
C THR A 242 -15.25 2.23 11.68
N ARG A 243 -15.20 3.49 11.24
CA ARG A 243 -13.99 4.13 10.71
C ARG A 243 -13.03 4.52 11.83
N HIS A 244 -11.75 4.16 11.69
CA HIS A 244 -10.65 4.57 12.58
C HIS A 244 -9.78 5.67 11.99
N GLY A 245 -9.94 5.96 10.69
CA GLY A 245 -9.12 6.93 9.96
C GLY A 245 -7.85 6.29 9.38
N PRO A 246 -6.81 7.08 9.08
CA PRO A 246 -5.59 6.60 8.45
C PRO A 246 -4.87 5.55 9.29
N LEU A 247 -4.49 4.42 8.67
CA LEU A 247 -3.71 3.37 9.35
C LEU A 247 -2.20 3.69 9.40
N GLY A 248 -1.75 4.54 8.47
CA GLY A 248 -0.36 4.98 8.35
C GLY A 248 -0.27 6.39 7.76
N PRO A 249 0.94 6.94 7.64
CA PRO A 249 1.16 8.29 7.12
C PRO A 249 0.84 8.40 5.62
N THR A 250 0.51 9.62 5.20
CA THR A 250 0.43 9.99 3.79
C THR A 250 1.71 9.61 3.04
N GLY A 251 1.55 9.01 1.86
CA GLY A 251 2.63 8.45 1.05
C GLY A 251 2.66 6.93 1.03
N ALA A 252 1.96 6.26 1.96
CA ALA A 252 1.72 4.82 1.92
C ALA A 252 0.41 4.52 1.16
N TYR A 253 0.45 3.63 0.16
CA TYR A 253 -0.70 3.36 -0.72
C TYR A 253 -0.86 1.89 -1.07
N ALA A 254 -2.04 1.48 -1.56
CA ALA A 254 -2.34 0.12 -2.02
C ALA A 254 -1.87 -0.99 -1.05
N PRO A 255 -2.40 -1.04 0.19
CA PRO A 255 -1.93 -1.98 1.20
C PRO A 255 -2.28 -3.43 0.85
N ARG A 256 -1.49 -4.38 1.35
CA ARG A 256 -1.81 -5.81 1.43
C ARG A 256 -1.36 -6.38 2.77
N ILE A 257 -2.18 -7.24 3.34
CA ILE A 257 -1.90 -7.96 4.59
C ILE A 257 -1.41 -9.37 4.25
N VAL A 258 -0.38 -9.84 4.96
CA VAL A 258 0.11 -11.22 4.86
C VAL A 258 0.68 -11.68 6.19
N ALA A 259 0.65 -13.00 6.44
CA ALA A 259 1.40 -13.59 7.55
C ALA A 259 2.90 -13.64 7.22
N ALA A 260 3.71 -13.03 8.07
CA ALA A 260 5.17 -13.05 8.01
C ALA A 260 5.76 -14.41 8.46
N PRO A 261 7.06 -14.66 8.23
CA PRO A 261 7.71 -15.92 8.63
C PRO A 261 7.60 -16.23 10.13
N ASP A 262 7.59 -15.20 10.97
CA ASP A 262 7.44 -15.30 12.42
C ASP A 262 5.98 -15.50 12.89
N GLY A 263 5.03 -15.58 11.95
CA GLY A 263 3.61 -15.75 12.21
C GLY A 263 2.85 -14.45 12.50
N SER A 264 3.54 -13.31 12.59
CA SER A 264 2.88 -12.01 12.76
C SER A 264 2.13 -11.59 11.49
N ARG A 265 1.07 -10.80 11.66
CA ARG A 265 0.42 -10.14 10.51
C ARG A 265 1.19 -8.87 10.17
N VAL A 266 1.59 -8.75 8.91
CA VAL A 266 2.28 -7.56 8.42
C VAL A 266 1.54 -6.92 7.25
N VAL A 267 1.65 -5.61 7.14
CA VAL A 267 1.18 -4.82 6.01
C VAL A 267 2.38 -4.43 5.14
N LEU A 268 2.31 -4.75 3.86
CA LEU A 268 3.13 -4.13 2.83
C LEU A 268 2.27 -3.11 2.10
N HIS A 269 2.92 -2.08 1.55
CA HIS A 269 2.26 -1.01 0.80
C HIS A 269 3.22 -0.51 -0.28
N THR A 270 2.70 0.20 -1.27
CA THR A 270 3.55 0.96 -2.19
C THR A 270 3.89 2.33 -1.60
N THR A 271 5.00 2.88 -2.07
CA THR A 271 5.42 4.25 -1.80
C THR A 271 5.86 4.90 -3.11
N PRO A 272 5.54 6.17 -3.38
CA PRO A 272 5.89 6.81 -4.64
C PRO A 272 7.40 7.04 -4.80
N ARG A 273 7.82 7.42 -6.00
CA ARG A 273 9.13 8.05 -6.28
C ARG A 273 8.90 9.45 -6.85
N ARG A 274 9.99 10.14 -7.18
CA ARG A 274 9.96 11.38 -7.97
C ARG A 274 10.68 11.20 -9.29
N VAL A 275 10.10 11.79 -10.34
CA VAL A 275 10.68 11.78 -11.68
C VAL A 275 12.07 12.43 -11.66
N GLY A 276 13.02 11.82 -12.36
CA GLY A 276 14.41 12.29 -12.38
C GLY A 276 15.21 12.00 -11.11
N LEU A 277 14.59 11.37 -10.10
CA LEU A 277 15.19 11.12 -8.78
C LEU A 277 15.70 12.43 -8.14
N THR A 278 14.88 13.48 -8.19
CA THR A 278 15.18 14.78 -7.59
C THR A 278 14.06 15.23 -6.65
N ASP A 279 14.39 16.10 -5.70
CA ASP A 279 13.42 16.65 -4.74
C ASP A 279 12.32 17.50 -5.40
N THR A 280 12.64 18.11 -6.54
CA THR A 280 11.71 18.93 -7.33
C THR A 280 10.91 18.12 -8.35
N GLY A 281 11.26 16.86 -8.57
CA GLY A 281 10.54 15.98 -9.49
C GLY A 281 9.09 15.76 -9.09
N ALA A 282 8.20 15.67 -10.07
CA ALA A 282 6.82 15.27 -9.84
C ALA A 282 6.77 13.86 -9.22
N HIS A 283 5.78 13.62 -8.35
CA HIS A 283 5.55 12.27 -7.84
C HIS A 283 5.20 11.33 -8.99
N CYS A 284 5.81 10.16 -9.00
CA CYS A 284 5.46 9.05 -9.86
C CYS A 284 5.27 7.79 -8.99
N ARG A 285 4.81 6.72 -9.63
CA ARG A 285 4.74 5.40 -8.99
C ARG A 285 6.11 4.98 -8.50
N GLY A 286 6.19 4.07 -7.54
CA GLY A 286 7.46 3.80 -6.88
C GLY A 286 7.70 2.33 -6.62
N MET A 287 7.78 1.98 -5.34
CA MET A 287 8.30 0.70 -4.90
C MET A 287 7.40 0.08 -3.85
N LEU A 288 7.50 -1.24 -3.74
CA LEU A 288 7.02 -1.98 -2.59
C LEU A 288 7.89 -1.63 -1.37
N ALA A 289 7.23 -1.21 -0.31
CA ALA A 289 7.81 -0.94 0.99
C ALA A 289 8.14 -2.23 1.74
N GLN A 290 9.12 -2.16 2.66
CA GLN A 290 9.32 -3.23 3.63
C GLN A 290 8.08 -3.38 4.53
N PRO A 291 7.84 -4.57 5.11
CA PRO A 291 6.66 -4.85 5.91
C PRO A 291 6.61 -4.03 7.20
N LYS A 292 5.38 -3.74 7.67
CA LYS A 292 5.07 -3.15 8.97
C LYS A 292 4.22 -4.12 9.76
N LEU A 293 4.44 -4.23 11.06
CA LEU A 293 3.59 -5.04 11.93
C LEU A 293 2.20 -4.42 12.01
N LEU A 294 1.17 -5.21 11.75
CA LEU A 294 -0.22 -4.79 11.96
C LEU A 294 -0.60 -5.07 13.42
N SER A 295 -0.76 -4.00 14.19
CA SER A 295 -1.15 -4.04 15.60
C SER A 295 -2.63 -3.69 15.73
N THR A 296 -3.40 -4.57 16.37
CA THR A 296 -4.86 -4.45 16.58
C THR A 296 -5.22 -4.68 18.05
N PRO A 297 -4.72 -3.85 18.99
CA PRO A 297 -4.97 -4.08 20.41
C PRO A 297 -6.46 -3.89 20.76
N PRO A 298 -6.99 -4.69 21.69
CA PRO A 298 -8.40 -4.61 22.07
C PRO A 298 -8.80 -3.21 22.56
N GLY A 299 -9.81 -2.62 21.92
CA GLY A 299 -10.36 -1.33 22.31
C GLY A 299 -9.58 -0.10 21.86
N GLU A 300 -8.52 -0.26 21.07
CA GLU A 300 -7.82 0.86 20.43
C GLU A 300 -7.90 0.77 18.90
N ALA A 301 -7.60 1.87 18.22
CA ALA A 301 -7.52 1.88 16.77
C ALA A 301 -6.35 0.99 16.28
N PRO A 302 -6.54 0.25 15.17
CA PRO A 302 -5.45 -0.43 14.49
C PRO A 302 -4.32 0.54 14.11
N ARG A 303 -3.09 0.05 14.08
CA ARG A 303 -1.92 0.85 13.69
C ARG A 303 -0.80 0.00 13.09
N LEU A 304 0.09 0.66 12.36
CA LEU A 304 1.32 0.05 11.84
C LEU A 304 2.49 0.31 12.77
N GLU A 305 3.22 -0.74 13.11
CA GLU A 305 4.40 -0.68 13.97
C GLU A 305 5.65 -1.20 13.23
N TRP A 306 6.84 -0.92 13.77
CA TRP A 306 8.07 -1.56 13.31
C TRP A 306 7.93 -3.08 13.43
N TRP A 307 8.22 -3.80 12.34
CA TRP A 307 8.22 -5.26 12.37
C TRP A 307 9.62 -5.77 12.77
N PRO A 308 9.77 -6.47 13.91
CA PRO A 308 11.08 -6.96 14.37
C PRO A 308 11.75 -7.95 13.41
N GLY A 309 11.03 -8.57 12.47
CA GLY A 309 11.64 -9.39 11.44
C GLY A 309 12.60 -8.64 10.51
N LEU A 310 12.57 -7.31 10.50
CA LEU A 310 13.57 -6.47 9.84
C LEU A 310 14.91 -6.44 10.56
N ASP A 311 14.97 -6.77 11.85
CA ASP A 311 16.19 -6.62 12.65
C ASP A 311 17.30 -7.58 12.17
N ALA A 312 16.93 -8.72 11.55
CA ALA A 312 17.87 -9.65 10.94
C ALA A 312 18.60 -9.09 9.70
N TRP A 313 18.13 -7.97 9.16
CA TRP A 313 18.73 -7.27 8.02
C TRP A 313 19.59 -6.08 8.43
N LEU A 314 19.70 -5.81 9.73
CA LEU A 314 20.47 -4.69 10.27
C LEU A 314 21.89 -5.17 10.57
N ASP A 315 22.86 -4.35 10.20
CA ASP A 315 24.25 -4.52 10.62
C ASP A 315 24.40 -4.11 12.10
N ASP A 316 25.54 -4.47 12.70
CA ASP A 316 25.91 -3.97 14.03
C ASP A 316 25.97 -2.42 14.04
N PRO A 317 25.62 -1.76 15.16
CA PRO A 317 25.67 -0.29 15.28
C PRO A 317 27.04 0.27 14.90
N ALA A 318 27.05 1.36 14.11
CA ALA A 318 28.28 1.93 13.57
C ALA A 318 28.17 3.43 13.31
N ASP A 319 29.18 4.19 13.73
CA ASP A 319 29.24 5.64 13.50
C ASP A 319 29.60 6.03 12.04
N THR A 320 29.64 5.07 11.12
CA THR A 320 30.04 5.30 9.73
C THR A 320 28.87 5.87 8.91
N PRO A 321 29.10 6.92 8.10
CA PRO A 321 28.08 7.44 7.19
C PRO A 321 27.54 6.37 6.24
N ALA A 322 26.21 6.18 6.22
CA ALA A 322 25.55 5.22 5.36
C ALA A 322 24.28 5.81 4.72
N LEU A 323 24.04 5.45 3.46
CA LEU A 323 22.83 5.86 2.73
C LEU A 323 21.59 5.08 3.20
N HIS A 324 21.80 3.81 3.53
CA HIS A 324 20.81 2.91 4.11
C HIS A 324 21.17 2.74 5.57
N ALA A 325 20.33 3.23 6.47
CA ALA A 325 20.61 3.20 7.90
C ALA A 325 19.30 3.20 8.69
N VAL A 326 19.38 2.67 9.90
CA VAL A 326 18.35 2.83 10.92
C VAL A 326 19.01 3.37 12.17
N GLY A 327 18.35 4.29 12.85
CA GLY A 327 18.86 4.90 14.07
C GLY A 327 17.76 5.12 15.08
N ASP A 328 18.02 4.73 16.33
CA ASP A 328 17.13 4.92 17.46
C ASP A 328 17.57 6.14 18.30
N VAL A 329 16.63 7.03 18.58
CA VAL A 329 16.88 8.30 19.27
C VAL A 329 15.92 8.44 20.45
N ASP A 330 16.48 8.45 21.66
CA ASP A 330 15.76 8.90 22.86
C ASP A 330 15.45 10.40 22.75
N VAL A 331 14.15 10.72 22.77
CA VAL A 331 13.60 12.07 22.73
C VAL A 331 12.68 12.35 23.93
N SER A 332 12.69 11.50 24.96
CA SER A 332 11.81 11.61 26.13
C SER A 332 11.97 12.91 26.92
N ALA A 333 13.14 13.53 26.87
CA ALA A 333 13.44 14.82 27.49
C ALA A 333 13.14 16.03 26.59
N ALA A 334 12.70 15.81 25.35
CA ALA A 334 12.40 16.90 24.41
C ALA A 334 11.08 17.57 24.77
N THR A 335 11.08 18.91 24.79
CA THR A 335 9.88 19.73 24.93
C THR A 335 9.83 20.77 23.82
N THR A 336 8.77 21.57 23.79
CA THR A 336 8.69 22.70 22.86
C THR A 336 9.75 23.78 23.11
N SER A 337 10.29 23.85 24.33
CA SER A 337 11.43 24.72 24.64
C SER A 337 12.78 24.06 24.40
N THR A 338 12.83 22.75 24.16
CA THR A 338 14.04 21.96 23.96
C THR A 338 13.86 20.96 22.80
N PRO A 339 13.66 21.43 21.55
CA PRO A 339 13.47 20.56 20.39
C PRO A 339 14.72 19.72 20.12
N VAL A 340 14.51 18.60 19.41
CA VAL A 340 15.58 17.71 18.96
C VAL A 340 15.61 17.71 17.44
N ASP A 341 16.76 18.04 16.88
CA ASP A 341 17.03 17.97 15.44
C ASP A 341 17.97 16.81 15.14
N ILE A 342 17.55 15.90 14.27
CA ILE A 342 18.32 14.72 13.84
C ILE A 342 18.77 14.94 12.40
N THR A 343 20.05 15.25 12.21
CA THR A 343 20.65 15.43 10.88
C THR A 343 21.04 14.08 10.30
N LEU A 344 20.43 13.71 9.18
CA LEU A 344 20.63 12.42 8.49
C LEU A 344 21.57 12.53 7.29
N ARG A 345 21.52 13.66 6.58
CA ARG A 345 22.38 13.98 5.43
C ARG A 345 22.81 15.44 5.47
N ALA A 346 23.96 15.73 4.88
CA ALA A 346 24.50 17.08 4.77
C ALA A 346 25.13 17.32 3.40
N ASP A 347 25.19 18.59 3.01
CA ASP A 347 25.97 19.10 1.89
C ASP A 347 27.06 20.07 2.41
N ALA A 348 27.82 20.70 1.51
CA ALA A 348 28.85 21.67 1.88
C ALA A 348 28.29 22.88 2.65
N ASP A 349 27.02 23.22 2.40
CA ASP A 349 26.34 24.40 2.95
C ASP A 349 25.56 24.13 4.24
N GLY A 350 25.50 22.87 4.71
CA GLY A 350 24.81 22.51 5.95
C GLY A 350 23.94 21.24 5.85
N PRO A 351 22.98 21.06 6.78
CA PRO A 351 22.05 19.93 6.76
C PRO A 351 21.23 19.91 5.48
N ALA A 352 21.15 18.74 4.85
CA ALA A 352 20.39 18.51 3.63
C ALA A 352 19.17 17.60 3.87
N LEU A 353 19.14 16.90 5.00
CA LEU A 353 17.99 16.15 5.47
C LEU A 353 17.97 16.12 7.00
N THR A 354 16.92 16.66 7.60
CA THR A 354 16.79 16.75 9.07
C THR A 354 15.40 16.31 9.52
N VAL A 355 15.34 15.46 10.54
CA VAL A 355 14.10 15.18 11.29
C VAL A 355 14.05 16.10 12.49
N HIS A 356 13.00 16.91 12.57
CA HIS A 356 12.78 17.82 13.70
C HIS A 356 11.66 17.27 14.58
N HIS A 357 11.92 17.27 15.88
CA HIS A 357 10.98 16.88 16.91
C HIS A 357 10.77 18.02 17.91
N ASP A 358 9.52 18.45 18.04
CA ASP A 358 9.10 19.58 18.88
C ASP A 358 7.76 19.23 19.58
N GLY A 359 7.86 18.69 20.79
CA GLY A 359 6.70 18.28 21.59
C GLY A 359 5.91 17.16 20.93
N THR A 360 4.78 17.48 20.32
CA THR A 360 3.97 16.52 19.54
C THR A 360 4.20 16.60 18.03
N ARG A 361 4.95 17.60 17.56
CA ARG A 361 5.16 17.85 16.14
C ARG A 361 6.42 17.12 15.66
N LEU A 362 6.27 16.39 14.57
CA LEU A 362 7.38 15.84 13.79
C LEU A 362 7.35 16.45 12.40
N ARG A 363 8.51 16.87 11.89
CA ARG A 363 8.67 17.30 10.50
C ARG A 363 10.00 16.85 9.95
N ILE A 364 10.05 16.58 8.66
CA ILE A 364 11.27 16.28 7.92
C ILE A 364 11.50 17.43 6.95
N THR A 365 12.71 17.99 6.92
CA THR A 365 13.07 19.09 6.01
C THR A 365 14.24 18.69 5.12
N GLY A 366 14.26 19.28 3.92
CA GLY A 366 15.39 19.18 2.99
C GLY A 366 16.26 20.46 2.99
N PRO A 367 17.09 20.68 1.96
CA PRO A 367 18.00 21.83 1.90
C PRO A 367 17.31 23.19 1.87
N SER A 368 16.05 23.27 1.44
CA SER A 368 15.27 24.51 1.42
C SER A 368 14.64 24.86 2.78
N GLU A 369 14.84 24.02 3.80
CA GLU A 369 14.17 24.05 5.11
C GLU A 369 12.64 23.92 5.08
N ALA A 370 12.03 23.87 3.89
CA ALA A 370 10.61 23.59 3.74
C ALA A 370 10.31 22.14 4.16
N PRO A 371 9.19 21.89 4.87
CA PRO A 371 8.80 20.53 5.22
C PRO A 371 8.59 19.66 3.98
N LEU A 372 9.33 18.56 3.91
CA LEU A 372 9.10 17.45 2.97
C LEU A 372 7.97 16.53 3.44
N GLY A 373 7.72 16.52 4.75
CA GLY A 373 6.61 15.82 5.39
C GLY A 373 6.49 16.26 6.85
N GLU A 374 5.27 16.27 7.38
CA GLU A 374 5.03 16.59 8.79
C GLU A 374 3.82 15.84 9.33
N THR A 375 3.81 15.63 10.64
CA THR A 375 2.69 15.01 11.37
C THR A 375 2.61 15.58 12.79
N THR A 376 1.43 15.46 13.39
CA THR A 376 1.19 15.82 14.80
C THR A 376 0.72 14.59 15.56
N LEU A 377 1.49 14.21 16.56
CA LEU A 377 1.23 13.06 17.43
C LEU A 377 0.19 13.42 18.49
N ALA A 378 -0.55 12.42 18.99
CA ALA A 378 -1.50 12.62 20.08
C ALA A 378 -0.82 12.99 21.41
N LYS A 379 0.43 12.54 21.61
CA LYS A 379 1.27 12.82 22.77
C LYS A 379 2.74 12.86 22.34
N PRO A 380 3.62 13.55 23.10
CA PRO A 380 5.05 13.50 22.86
C PRO A 380 5.57 12.05 22.97
N PRO A 381 6.39 11.59 22.01
CA PRO A 381 7.00 10.27 22.04
C PRO A 381 8.18 10.22 23.01
N ALA A 382 8.50 9.03 23.51
CA ALA A 382 9.73 8.80 24.27
C ALA A 382 10.90 8.49 23.33
N SER A 383 10.63 7.88 22.19
CA SER A 383 11.64 7.38 21.25
C SER A 383 11.23 7.60 19.80
N LEU A 384 12.23 7.86 18.97
CA LEU A 384 12.10 7.85 17.51
C LEU A 384 13.02 6.80 16.92
N ARG A 385 12.50 5.97 16.02
CA ARG A 385 13.29 5.16 15.10
C ARG A 385 13.21 5.76 13.71
N VAL A 386 14.34 6.09 13.12
CA VAL A 386 14.42 6.67 11.78
C VAL A 386 15.06 5.66 10.85
N LEU A 387 14.43 5.38 9.71
CA LEU A 387 14.94 4.49 8.67
C LEU A 387 15.17 5.30 7.39
N THR A 388 16.38 5.28 6.85
CA THR A 388 16.66 5.72 5.49
C THR A 388 16.95 4.54 4.58
N ILE A 389 16.31 4.51 3.41
CA ILE A 389 16.67 3.57 2.34
C ILE A 389 16.80 4.36 1.06
N GLY A 390 18.02 4.78 0.73
CA GLY A 390 18.23 5.62 -0.45
C GLY A 390 17.55 6.97 -0.24
N GLU A 391 16.57 7.24 -1.09
CA GLU A 391 15.75 8.45 -1.03
C GLU A 391 14.66 8.42 0.04
N TYR A 392 14.26 7.23 0.49
CA TYR A 392 13.12 7.05 1.38
C TYR A 392 13.51 7.33 2.82
N VAL A 393 12.63 8.03 3.54
CA VAL A 393 12.77 8.26 4.97
C VAL A 393 11.48 7.83 5.64
N GLU A 394 11.55 6.93 6.61
CA GLU A 394 10.44 6.57 7.49
C GLU A 394 10.80 6.90 8.93
N VAL A 395 9.82 7.38 9.70
CA VAL A 395 9.96 7.67 11.13
C VAL A 395 8.89 6.91 11.90
N TYR A 396 9.34 6.23 12.94
CA TYR A 396 8.49 5.53 13.89
C TYR A 396 8.60 6.22 15.24
N ALA A 397 7.47 6.57 15.84
CA ALA A 397 7.41 7.18 17.17
C ALA A 397 6.87 6.16 18.16
N ASP A 398 7.66 5.82 19.18
CA ASP A 398 7.37 4.73 20.13
C ASP A 398 6.97 3.42 19.41
N GLY A 399 7.67 3.11 18.32
CA GLY A 399 7.44 1.93 17.49
C GLY A 399 6.35 2.07 16.44
N VAL A 400 5.52 3.12 16.46
CA VAL A 400 4.40 3.32 15.51
C VAL A 400 4.88 4.08 14.27
N PHE A 401 4.54 3.61 13.07
CA PHE A 401 4.86 4.26 11.80
C PHE A 401 4.04 5.54 11.63
N VAL A 402 4.68 6.71 11.76
CA VAL A 402 3.96 8.01 11.87
C VAL A 402 4.28 8.99 10.76
N LEU A 403 5.39 8.83 10.05
CA LEU A 403 5.79 9.76 9.00
C LEU A 403 6.65 9.05 7.95
N THR A 404 6.42 9.39 6.68
CA THR A 404 7.26 8.95 5.56
C THR A 404 7.43 10.09 4.57
N THR A 405 8.60 10.19 3.94
CA THR A 405 8.84 11.13 2.85
C THR A 405 9.96 10.67 1.92
N LEU A 406 10.25 11.48 0.91
CA LEU A 406 11.30 11.31 -0.08
C LEU A 406 12.27 12.49 0.01
N CYS A 407 13.57 12.20 0.04
CA CYS A 407 14.61 13.20 -0.12
C CYS A 407 15.76 12.63 -0.98
N TYR A 408 16.18 13.37 -2.00
CA TYR A 408 17.23 12.97 -2.94
C TYR A 408 18.52 13.78 -2.74
N SER A 409 18.45 14.93 -2.07
CA SER A 409 19.60 15.78 -1.78
C SER A 409 20.47 15.27 -0.62
N GLY A 410 21.67 15.84 -0.49
CA GLY A 410 22.57 15.53 0.61
C GLY A 410 23.41 14.27 0.40
N HIS A 411 24.61 14.29 0.98
CA HIS A 411 25.46 13.13 1.14
C HIS A 411 25.24 12.47 2.51
N PRO A 412 25.35 11.13 2.60
CA PRO A 412 25.38 10.45 3.89
C PRO A 412 26.43 11.06 4.83
N THR A 413 26.04 11.30 6.07
CA THR A 413 26.92 11.76 7.16
C THR A 413 26.70 10.86 8.38
N THR A 414 27.60 10.92 9.37
CA THR A 414 27.30 10.35 10.69
C THR A 414 26.10 11.11 11.25
N TRP A 415 25.06 10.36 11.65
CA TRP A 415 23.83 10.97 12.13
C TRP A 415 24.09 11.66 13.47
N THR A 416 23.50 12.83 13.66
CA THR A 416 23.64 13.59 14.91
C THR A 416 22.28 14.06 15.42
N ALA A 417 22.03 13.84 16.71
CA ALA A 417 20.92 14.47 17.43
C ALA A 417 21.42 15.72 18.14
N THR A 418 20.82 16.87 17.86
CA THR A 418 21.14 18.15 18.47
C THR A 418 19.99 18.64 19.32
N ALA A 419 20.26 18.93 20.59
CA ALA A 419 19.30 19.51 21.53
C ALA A 419 20.01 20.54 22.42
N ASN A 420 19.41 21.71 22.64
CA ASN A 420 19.98 22.78 23.47
C ASN A 420 21.43 23.15 23.09
N GLY A 421 21.76 23.15 21.80
CA GLY A 421 23.10 23.45 21.28
C GLY A 421 24.16 22.37 21.55
N ARG A 422 23.76 21.19 22.04
CA ARG A 422 24.64 20.03 22.20
C ARG A 422 24.27 18.97 21.16
N SER A 423 25.26 18.53 20.40
CA SER A 423 25.11 17.45 19.42
C SER A 423 25.72 16.16 19.97
N ARG A 424 25.02 15.05 19.76
CA ARG A 424 25.51 13.69 20.03
C ARG A 424 25.40 12.84 18.78
N PRO A 425 26.37 11.95 18.49
CA PRO A 425 26.23 10.99 17.40
C PRO A 425 25.08 10.01 17.69
N ILE A 426 24.50 9.48 16.62
CA ILE A 426 23.55 8.37 16.63
C ILE A 426 24.24 7.21 15.89
N PRO A 427 24.59 6.12 16.59
CA PRO A 427 25.17 4.92 15.99
C PRO A 427 24.23 4.14 15.08
#